data_AF-A0A7C4J853-F1
#
_entry.id   AF-A0A7C4J853-F1
#
_cell.length_a   1.000
_cell.length_b   1.000
_cell.length_c   1.000
_cell.angle_alpha   90.00
_cell.angle_beta   90.00
_cell.angle_gamma   90.00
#
_symmetry.space_group_name_H-M   'P 1'
#
loop_
_entity.id
_entity.type
_entity.pdbx_description
1 polymer ?
#
loop_
_entity_poly.entity_id
_entity_poly.type
_entity_poly.pdbx_seq_one_letter_code
_entity_poly.pdbx_strand_id
1 'polypeptide(L)'
;MVSICRPLSVCTARLWLPTACSCPTTPTRTGAVSGAAAGASTGAVLTAGSAFAASCGTMACSPLLLPMLMPNTPRGGGISRKIASVTDRRRLKDISLVVKNEDSREYDLLSSDDFNAYFGGFVAAVKMASGVQPRAYSGDASDPDRVKNRSIQEEAKHIFRARILNPKWIQGLMRHGYKGAGDLSRTVDNAFHWDATSGVIEDWMYDGLAEKYAFDQEMRQWLKQVNPYALQNITERLLEAISRGMWDAAPETKERLEHLFLDIEGDIEDVNL
;
A
#
# COMPACT_ATOMS: atom_id res chain seq x y z
N MET A 1 -49.07 -22.83 20.60
CA MET A 1 -50.41 -22.33 20.25
C MET A 1 -50.24 -21.19 19.27
N VAL A 2 -50.60 -21.45 18.01
CA VAL A 2 -50.65 -20.49 16.91
C VAL A 2 -51.93 -19.68 17.07
N SER A 3 -51.85 -18.35 17.10
CA SER A 3 -53.02 -17.48 16.97
C SER A 3 -52.90 -16.65 15.69
N ILE A 4 -53.51 -17.20 14.65
CA ILE A 4 -54.02 -16.48 13.49
C ILE A 4 -55.45 -16.08 13.84
N CYS A 5 -55.81 -14.81 13.69
CA CYS A 5 -57.20 -14.41 13.51
C CYS A 5 -57.30 -13.35 12.40
N ARG A 6 -58.32 -13.54 11.58
CA ARG A 6 -58.51 -13.07 10.19
C ARG A 6 -59.58 -11.92 10.18
N PRO A 7 -60.14 -11.45 9.04
CA PRO A 7 -60.31 -10.03 8.72
C PRO A 7 -61.78 -9.56 8.58
N LEU A 8 -61.98 -8.25 8.41
CA LEU A 8 -63.20 -7.58 7.90
C LEU A 8 -62.71 -6.30 7.19
N SER A 9 -63.28 -5.73 6.15
CA SER A 9 -64.24 -6.08 5.11
C SER A 9 -64.24 -4.85 4.18
N VAL A 10 -64.11 -5.07 2.88
CA VAL A 10 -64.71 -4.34 1.74
C VAL A 10 -65.01 -2.84 1.90
N CYS A 11 -64.37 -2.01 1.06
CA CYS A 11 -65.02 -0.82 0.50
C CYS A 11 -64.47 -0.49 -0.91
N THR A 12 -65.41 -0.57 -1.85
CA THR A 12 -65.50 -0.18 -3.27
C THR A 12 -64.52 0.84 -3.84
N ALA A 13 -64.06 0.52 -5.06
CA ALA A 13 -63.43 1.42 -6.02
C ALA A 13 -64.38 2.51 -6.53
N ARG A 14 -63.87 3.74 -6.64
CA ARG A 14 -64.44 4.80 -7.50
C ARG A 14 -63.31 5.66 -8.05
N LEU A 15 -63.17 5.68 -9.38
CA LEU A 15 -62.35 6.60 -10.14
C LEU A 15 -62.71 8.06 -9.79
N TRP A 16 -61.70 8.93 -9.61
CA TRP A 16 -61.75 10.35 -9.98
C TRP A 16 -60.33 10.93 -10.12
N LEU A 17 -60.19 11.89 -11.04
CA LEU A 17 -58.98 12.53 -11.56
C LEU A 17 -58.13 13.28 -10.51
N PRO A 18 -56.85 13.63 -10.82
CA PRO A 18 -55.93 14.24 -9.87
C PRO A 18 -56.22 15.75 -9.74
N THR A 19 -56.68 16.17 -8.56
CA THR A 19 -56.56 17.55 -8.11
C THR A 19 -55.36 17.67 -7.19
N ALA A 20 -54.52 18.68 -7.46
CA ALA A 20 -53.36 19.03 -6.66
C ALA A 20 -53.77 19.33 -5.21
N CYS A 21 -53.26 18.56 -4.26
CA CYS A 21 -53.27 18.90 -2.84
C CYS A 21 -51.85 19.28 -2.42
N SER A 22 -51.67 20.58 -2.18
CA SER A 22 -50.53 21.18 -1.49
C SER A 22 -50.51 20.67 -0.05
N CYS A 23 -49.53 19.83 0.30
CA CYS A 23 -49.31 19.39 1.67
C CYS A 23 -48.35 20.37 2.38
N PRO A 24 -48.59 20.75 3.65
CA PRO A 24 -47.71 21.68 4.37
C PRO A 24 -46.34 21.07 4.59
N THR A 25 -45.30 21.86 4.28
CA THR A 25 -43.89 21.51 4.46
C THR A 25 -43.57 21.27 5.94
N THR A 26 -43.53 20.00 6.34
CA THR A 26 -42.75 19.58 7.49
C THR A 26 -41.27 19.73 7.10
N PRO A 27 -40.40 20.35 7.91
CA PRO A 27 -38.99 20.41 7.56
C PRO A 27 -38.40 19.00 7.74
N THR A 28 -38.42 18.21 6.67
CA THR A 28 -37.52 17.07 6.54
C THR A 28 -36.11 17.64 6.63
N ARG A 29 -35.47 17.38 7.77
CA ARG A 29 -34.02 17.51 7.92
C ARG A 29 -33.41 16.60 6.87
N THR A 30 -33.13 17.13 5.69
CA THR A 30 -32.28 16.50 4.68
C THR A 30 -30.91 16.40 5.33
N GLY A 31 -30.68 15.29 6.04
CA GLY A 31 -29.33 14.86 6.34
C GLY A 31 -28.64 14.71 5.00
N ALA A 32 -27.73 15.63 4.69
CA ALA A 32 -26.78 15.40 3.62
C ALA A 32 -26.06 14.10 4.00
N VAL A 33 -26.38 13.01 3.32
CA VAL A 33 -25.57 11.79 3.37
C VAL A 33 -24.25 12.21 2.75
N SER A 34 -23.31 12.60 3.59
CA SER A 34 -22.02 13.06 3.15
C SER A 34 -21.32 11.84 2.55
N GLY A 35 -21.20 11.78 1.23
CA GLY A 35 -20.56 10.65 0.57
C GLY A 35 -19.13 10.47 1.11
N ALA A 36 -18.82 9.27 1.61
CA ALA A 36 -17.51 8.89 2.13
C ALA A 36 -16.65 8.15 1.08
N ALA A 37 -17.14 8.04 -0.15
CA ALA A 37 -16.43 7.39 -1.25
C ALA A 37 -15.48 8.40 -1.93
N ALA A 38 -14.19 8.07 -1.93
CA ALA A 38 -13.15 8.75 -2.69
C ALA A 38 -12.48 7.74 -3.65
N GLY A 39 -12.11 8.20 -4.84
CA GLY A 39 -11.41 7.37 -5.83
C GLY A 39 -10.76 8.20 -6.93
N ALA A 40 -9.96 7.54 -7.77
CA ALA A 40 -9.29 8.17 -8.92
C ALA A 40 -10.27 8.91 -9.82
N SER A 41 -9.80 10.05 -10.34
CA SER A 41 -10.51 10.78 -11.39
C SER A 41 -10.76 9.89 -12.58
N THR A 42 -11.93 10.04 -13.20
CA THR A 42 -12.32 9.28 -14.39
C THR A 42 -11.21 9.32 -15.44
N GLY A 43 -10.68 8.15 -15.81
CA GLY A 43 -9.58 8.01 -16.77
C GLY A 43 -8.16 8.03 -16.19
N ALA A 44 -8.00 8.26 -14.88
CA ALA A 44 -6.72 8.10 -14.18
C ALA A 44 -6.66 6.72 -13.53
N VAL A 45 -5.62 5.95 -13.86
CA VAL A 45 -5.19 4.83 -13.01
C VAL A 45 -4.31 5.41 -11.93
N LEU A 46 -4.58 5.01 -10.69
CA LEU A 46 -3.86 5.43 -9.50
C LEU A 46 -2.51 4.73 -9.44
N THR A 47 -1.56 5.15 -10.27
CA THR A 47 -0.15 5.09 -9.86
C THR A 47 0.01 6.21 -8.83
N ALA A 48 -0.33 5.93 -7.57
CA ALA A 48 -0.25 6.94 -6.53
C ALA A 48 1.19 7.47 -6.49
N GLY A 49 1.34 8.79 -6.47
CA GLY A 49 2.65 9.44 -6.53
C GLY A 49 3.61 9.04 -5.41
N SER A 50 3.18 8.26 -4.41
CA SER A 50 4.02 7.72 -3.35
C SER A 50 4.97 6.61 -3.78
N ALA A 51 4.55 5.69 -4.65
CA ALA A 51 5.46 4.66 -5.17
C ALA A 51 6.54 5.31 -6.06
N PHE A 52 6.13 6.30 -6.86
CA PHE A 52 7.05 7.07 -7.70
C PHE A 52 7.98 7.98 -6.89
N ALA A 53 7.46 8.71 -5.88
CA ALA A 53 8.27 9.62 -5.05
C ALA A 53 9.24 8.88 -4.12
N ALA A 54 8.90 7.66 -3.70
CA ALA A 54 9.80 6.82 -2.92
C ALA A 54 10.90 6.21 -3.81
N SER A 55 10.57 5.82 -5.05
CA SER A 55 11.54 5.32 -6.04
C SER A 55 12.54 6.40 -6.50
N CYS A 56 12.07 7.64 -6.75
CA CYS A 56 12.89 8.77 -7.22
C CYS A 56 13.73 9.48 -6.13
N GLY A 57 13.92 8.90 -4.94
CA GLY A 57 14.80 9.51 -3.93
C GLY A 57 14.28 10.81 -3.29
N THR A 58 13.07 11.27 -3.62
CA THR A 58 12.63 12.67 -3.40
C THR A 58 11.71 12.86 -2.19
N MET A 59 11.46 11.82 -1.38
CA MET A 59 10.68 11.93 -0.14
C MET A 59 11.48 12.57 1.01
N ALA A 60 11.90 13.82 0.84
CA ALA A 60 12.33 14.66 1.95
C ALA A 60 11.09 15.31 2.59
N CYS A 61 10.49 14.62 3.58
CA CYS A 61 9.72 15.12 4.74
C CYS A 61 8.88 16.43 4.62
N SER A 62 8.36 16.77 3.44
CA SER A 62 7.73 18.05 3.16
C SER A 62 6.19 17.96 3.24
N PRO A 63 5.50 18.92 3.89
CA PRO A 63 4.03 18.97 3.96
C PRO A 63 3.35 19.23 2.60
N LEU A 64 4.13 19.33 1.52
CA LEU A 64 3.67 19.53 0.13
C LEU A 64 3.25 18.22 -0.58
N LEU A 65 3.35 17.04 0.05
CA LEU A 65 3.01 15.74 -0.55
C LEU A 65 1.51 15.42 -0.58
N LEU A 66 0.69 16.15 0.18
CA LEU A 66 -0.76 15.93 0.26
C LEU A 66 -1.51 15.93 -1.09
N PRO A 67 -1.14 16.75 -2.11
CA PRO A 67 -1.82 16.75 -3.40
C PRO A 67 -1.44 15.57 -4.32
N MET A 68 -0.29 14.91 -4.11
CA MET A 68 0.20 13.84 -4.99
C MET A 68 -0.28 12.43 -4.59
N LEU A 69 -0.51 12.20 -3.29
CA LEU A 69 -0.96 10.92 -2.75
C LEU A 69 -2.48 10.71 -2.82
N MET A 70 -3.24 11.74 -3.19
CA MET A 70 -4.71 11.74 -3.07
C MET A 70 -5.39 11.79 -4.45
N PRO A 71 -5.96 10.67 -4.92
CA PRO A 71 -6.84 10.67 -6.08
C PRO A 71 -8.16 11.36 -5.74
N ASN A 72 -8.38 12.53 -6.31
CA ASN A 72 -9.57 13.34 -6.05
C ASN A 72 -10.60 13.22 -7.17
N THR A 73 -11.54 12.27 -7.06
CA THR A 73 -12.92 12.52 -7.51
C THR A 73 -13.96 11.94 -6.55
N PRO A 74 -14.92 12.76 -6.09
CA PRO A 74 -16.21 12.28 -5.66
C PRO A 74 -16.97 11.74 -6.89
N ARG A 75 -17.55 10.54 -6.81
CA ARG A 75 -18.55 10.11 -7.79
C ARG A 75 -19.84 10.90 -7.56
N GLY A 76 -20.01 12.01 -8.27
CA GLY A 76 -21.29 12.70 -8.39
C GLY A 76 -21.18 14.19 -8.69
N GLY A 77 -21.66 14.59 -9.88
CA GLY A 77 -22.00 15.97 -10.23
C GLY A 77 -20.83 16.87 -10.64
N GLY A 78 -20.89 17.42 -11.84
CA GLY A 78 -19.81 18.20 -12.45
C GLY A 78 -19.54 19.58 -11.85
N ILE A 79 -18.62 20.26 -12.53
CA ILE A 79 -18.12 21.63 -12.39
C ILE A 79 -16.89 21.75 -11.48
N SER A 80 -15.75 21.91 -12.15
CA SER A 80 -14.50 22.55 -11.70
C SER A 80 -14.50 23.08 -10.26
N ARG A 81 -13.60 22.54 -9.41
CA ARG A 81 -12.80 23.38 -8.51
C ARG A 81 -11.71 22.61 -7.77
N LYS A 82 -10.50 23.11 -7.98
CA LYS A 82 -9.38 23.21 -7.04
C LYS A 82 -9.84 23.28 -5.58
N ILE A 83 -9.92 22.15 -4.87
CA ILE A 83 -10.01 22.13 -3.41
C ILE A 83 -9.34 20.84 -2.90
N ALA A 84 -8.16 20.96 -2.28
CA ALA A 84 -7.83 20.10 -1.15
C ALA A 84 -8.86 20.47 -0.07
N SER A 85 -9.99 19.77 -0.04
CA SER A 85 -11.11 20.23 0.77
C SER A 85 -10.77 20.07 2.25
N VAL A 86 -10.97 21.14 3.01
CA VAL A 86 -10.91 21.11 4.50
C VAL A 86 -11.81 19.98 5.05
N THR A 87 -12.83 19.58 4.29
CA THR A 87 -13.72 18.44 4.58
C THR A 87 -13.00 17.10 4.58
N ASP A 88 -12.08 16.84 3.64
CA ASP A 88 -11.35 15.57 3.57
C ASP A 88 -10.34 15.46 4.71
N ARG A 89 -9.64 16.55 5.04
CA ARG A 89 -8.74 16.58 6.20
C ARG A 89 -9.47 16.36 7.52
N ARG A 90 -10.69 16.90 7.67
CA ARG A 90 -11.54 16.64 8.85
C ARG A 90 -11.93 15.17 8.94
N ARG A 91 -12.32 14.55 7.82
CA ARG A 91 -12.68 13.13 7.79
C ARG A 91 -11.50 12.22 8.11
N LEU A 92 -10.33 12.48 7.53
CA LEU A 92 -9.11 11.72 7.81
C LEU A 92 -8.69 11.83 9.29
N LYS A 93 -8.93 12.98 9.92
CA LYS A 93 -8.60 13.20 11.33
C LYS A 93 -9.36 12.28 12.28
N ASP A 94 -10.59 11.88 11.93
CA ASP A 94 -11.46 11.05 12.76
C ASP A 94 -11.21 9.54 12.55
N ILE A 95 -10.37 9.15 11.58
CA ILE A 95 -10.07 7.75 11.28
C ILE A 95 -9.12 7.18 12.34
N SER A 96 -9.61 6.22 13.12
CA SER A 96 -8.82 5.51 14.13
C SER A 96 -8.25 4.17 13.64
N LEU A 97 -8.83 3.61 12.59
CA LEU A 97 -8.53 2.28 12.06
C LEU A 97 -8.55 2.31 10.53
N VAL A 98 -7.51 1.75 9.91
CA VAL A 98 -7.45 1.50 8.47
C VAL A 98 -7.37 0.00 8.25
N VAL A 99 -8.19 -0.52 7.34
CA VAL A 99 -8.23 -1.95 7.01
C VAL A 99 -8.11 -2.12 5.52
N LYS A 100 -7.29 -3.07 5.09
CA LYS A 100 -7.21 -3.56 3.72
C LYS A 100 -7.32 -5.09 3.74
N ASN A 101 -8.14 -5.65 2.87
CA ASN A 101 -8.31 -7.10 2.80
C ASN A 101 -7.42 -7.68 1.68
N GLU A 102 -6.86 -8.85 1.94
CA GLU A 102 -6.15 -9.72 1.00
C GLU A 102 -7.06 -10.92 0.69
N ASP A 103 -7.46 -11.06 -0.56
CA ASP A 103 -8.37 -12.11 -1.03
C ASP A 103 -7.63 -13.26 -1.76
N SER A 104 -6.35 -13.07 -2.06
CA SER A 104 -5.51 -14.00 -2.83
C SER A 104 -4.32 -14.48 -2.00
N ARG A 105 -3.82 -15.69 -2.30
CA ARG A 105 -2.56 -16.21 -1.73
C ARG A 105 -1.36 -16.00 -2.65
N GLU A 106 -1.62 -15.75 -3.92
CA GLU A 106 -0.64 -15.59 -4.98
C GLU A 106 0.13 -14.27 -4.84
N TYR A 107 -0.53 -13.25 -4.30
CA TYR A 107 0.03 -11.94 -4.03
C TYR A 107 -0.08 -11.63 -2.54
N ASP A 108 0.85 -10.80 -2.06
CA ASP A 108 0.92 -10.39 -0.66
C ASP A 108 1.17 -8.89 -0.57
N LEU A 109 1.11 -8.36 0.66
CA LEU A 109 1.29 -6.94 0.93
C LEU A 109 2.57 -6.34 0.30
N LEU A 110 3.64 -7.14 0.16
CA LEU A 110 4.95 -6.73 -0.35
C LEU A 110 5.20 -7.19 -1.80
N SER A 111 4.21 -7.76 -2.49
CA SER A 111 4.36 -8.24 -3.87
C SER A 111 4.16 -7.15 -4.93
N SER A 112 3.41 -6.09 -4.60
CA SER A 112 3.13 -4.96 -5.51
C SER A 112 3.25 -3.63 -4.79
N ASP A 113 3.66 -2.60 -5.53
CA ASP A 113 3.75 -1.22 -5.05
C ASP A 113 2.37 -0.58 -4.84
N ASP A 114 1.33 -1.10 -5.51
CA ASP A 114 -0.06 -0.67 -5.33
C ASP A 114 -0.51 -0.78 -3.86
N PHE A 115 -0.15 -1.86 -3.18
CA PHE A 115 -0.56 -2.02 -1.78
C PHE A 115 0.02 -0.92 -0.91
N ASN A 116 1.27 -0.54 -1.12
CA ASN A 116 1.85 0.59 -0.42
C ASN A 116 1.20 1.92 -0.84
N ALA A 117 1.03 2.13 -2.14
CA ALA A 117 0.44 3.33 -2.71
C ALA A 117 -0.92 3.67 -2.12
N TYR A 118 -1.80 2.68 -1.99
CA TYR A 118 -3.12 2.86 -1.42
C TYR A 118 -3.12 2.73 0.09
N PHE A 119 -2.70 1.58 0.63
CA PHE A 119 -2.87 1.30 2.05
C PHE A 119 -1.84 2.05 2.89
N GLY A 120 -0.54 1.93 2.56
CA GLY A 120 0.52 2.70 3.21
C GLY A 120 0.35 4.22 3.05
N GLY A 121 0.01 4.67 1.84
CA GLY A 121 -0.27 6.08 1.54
C GLY A 121 -1.47 6.63 2.32
N PHE A 122 -2.53 5.83 2.50
CA PHE A 122 -3.69 6.23 3.30
C PHE A 122 -3.37 6.27 4.80
N VAL A 123 -2.60 5.30 5.30
CA VAL A 123 -2.09 5.32 6.68
C VAL A 123 -1.25 6.57 6.94
N ALA A 124 -0.34 6.92 6.02
CA ALA A 124 0.46 8.14 6.10
C ALA A 124 -0.42 9.40 6.05
N ALA A 125 -1.43 9.45 5.18
CA ALA A 125 -2.34 10.59 5.09
C ALA A 125 -3.17 10.80 6.37
N VAL A 126 -3.68 9.72 6.97
CA VAL A 126 -4.39 9.77 8.26
C VAL A 126 -3.44 10.24 9.37
N LYS A 127 -2.19 9.73 9.40
CA LYS A 127 -1.16 10.18 10.36
C LYS A 127 -0.89 11.68 10.22
N MET A 128 -0.71 12.19 9.01
CA MET A 128 -0.48 13.62 8.77
C MET A 128 -1.70 14.49 9.12
N ALA A 129 -2.91 14.00 8.92
CA ALA A 129 -4.14 14.74 9.20
C ALA A 129 -4.49 14.78 10.69
N SER A 130 -4.34 13.64 11.38
CA SER A 130 -4.70 13.47 12.79
C SER A 130 -3.55 13.78 13.76
N GLY A 131 -2.30 13.66 13.32
CA GLY A 131 -1.11 13.72 14.16
C GLY A 131 -0.80 12.41 14.90
N VAL A 132 -1.66 11.39 14.78
CA VAL A 132 -1.52 10.11 15.48
C VAL A 132 -1.45 8.98 14.45
N GLN A 133 -0.58 7.99 14.68
CA GLN A 133 -0.52 6.81 13.84
C GLN A 133 -1.82 6.01 13.99
N PRO A 134 -2.61 5.80 12.92
CA PRO A 134 -3.82 4.98 13.02
C PRO A 134 -3.44 3.51 13.20
N ARG A 135 -4.35 2.72 13.79
CA ARG A 135 -4.21 1.27 13.77
C ARG A 135 -4.43 0.77 12.35
N ALA A 136 -3.52 -0.05 11.82
CA ALA A 136 -3.60 -0.59 10.47
C ALA A 136 -3.65 -2.12 10.52
N TYR A 137 -4.66 -2.71 9.86
CA TYR A 137 -4.86 -4.15 9.81
C TYR A 137 -5.00 -4.65 8.38
N SER A 138 -4.42 -5.83 8.14
CA SER A 138 -4.62 -6.64 6.94
C SER A 138 -5.59 -7.78 7.25
N GLY A 139 -6.68 -7.87 6.49
CA GLY A 139 -7.65 -8.95 6.58
C GLY A 139 -7.37 -10.02 5.53
N ASP A 140 -6.74 -11.12 5.91
CA ASP A 140 -6.48 -12.30 5.07
C ASP A 140 -7.77 -13.11 4.95
N ALA A 141 -8.46 -12.93 3.82
CA ALA A 141 -9.67 -13.63 3.39
C ALA A 141 -9.37 -14.61 2.24
N SER A 142 -8.10 -14.96 2.02
CA SER A 142 -7.66 -15.91 0.99
C SER A 142 -8.22 -17.33 1.17
N ASP A 143 -8.71 -17.62 2.36
CA ASP A 143 -9.42 -18.83 2.74
C ASP A 143 -10.71 -18.41 3.44
N PRO A 144 -11.86 -18.46 2.72
CA PRO A 144 -13.14 -18.00 3.25
C PRO A 144 -13.56 -18.69 4.54
N ASP A 145 -13.13 -19.94 4.75
CA ASP A 145 -13.43 -20.71 5.96
C ASP A 145 -12.57 -20.30 7.15
N ARG A 146 -11.47 -19.57 6.91
CA ARG A 146 -10.49 -19.19 7.93
C ARG A 146 -9.92 -17.79 7.71
N VAL A 147 -10.81 -16.79 7.79
CA VAL A 147 -10.45 -15.38 7.75
C VAL A 147 -9.58 -15.01 8.95
N LYS A 148 -8.47 -14.32 8.71
CA LYS A 148 -7.53 -13.85 9.74
C LYS A 148 -7.30 -12.36 9.62
N ASN A 149 -7.34 -11.64 10.74
CA ASN A 149 -6.92 -10.24 10.78
C ASN A 149 -5.58 -10.14 11.48
N ARG A 150 -4.58 -9.55 10.81
CA ARG A 150 -3.25 -9.27 11.38
C ARG A 150 -3.01 -7.78 11.35
N SER A 151 -2.26 -7.25 12.32
CA SER A 151 -1.73 -5.90 12.16
C SER A 151 -0.79 -5.84 10.96
N ILE A 152 -0.58 -4.65 10.40
CA ILE A 152 0.31 -4.50 9.25
C ILE A 152 1.76 -4.92 9.56
N GLN A 153 2.22 -4.71 10.81
CA GLN A 153 3.51 -5.18 11.27
C GLN A 153 3.56 -6.71 11.35
N GLU A 154 2.54 -7.36 11.91
CA GLU A 154 2.49 -8.83 11.96
C GLU A 154 2.45 -9.45 10.57
N GLU A 155 1.73 -8.84 9.64
CA GLU A 155 1.65 -9.29 8.25
C GLU A 155 3.00 -9.14 7.53
N ALA A 156 3.66 -7.98 7.66
CA ALA A 156 5.00 -7.78 7.12
C ALA A 156 5.99 -8.83 7.67
N LYS A 157 6.04 -9.04 8.98
CA LYS A 157 6.88 -10.08 9.61
C LYS A 157 6.57 -11.49 9.11
N HIS A 158 5.28 -11.78 8.88
CA HIS A 158 4.85 -13.06 8.35
C HIS A 158 5.36 -13.27 6.92
N ILE A 159 5.16 -12.30 6.04
CA ILE A 159 5.60 -12.33 4.63
C ILE A 159 7.13 -12.44 4.54
N PHE A 160 7.86 -11.69 5.37
CA PHE A 160 9.32 -11.74 5.38
C PHE A 160 9.84 -13.15 5.65
N ARG A 161 9.25 -13.85 6.62
CA ARG A 161 9.65 -15.22 6.96
C ARG A 161 9.11 -16.26 5.98
N ALA A 162 7.86 -16.10 5.53
CA ALA A 162 7.17 -17.09 4.72
C ALA A 162 7.63 -17.07 3.25
N ARG A 163 7.97 -15.89 2.72
CA ARG A 163 8.31 -15.69 1.30
C ARG A 163 9.71 -15.11 1.12
N ILE A 164 9.95 -13.88 1.58
CA ILE A 164 11.13 -13.09 1.18
C ILE A 164 12.42 -13.81 1.57
N LEU A 165 12.56 -14.21 2.83
CA LEU A 165 13.75 -14.92 3.32
C LEU A 165 13.68 -16.43 3.12
N ASN A 166 12.63 -16.95 2.47
CA ASN A 166 12.42 -18.38 2.32
C ASN A 166 13.29 -18.92 1.16
N PRO A 167 14.23 -19.85 1.43
CA PRO A 167 15.11 -20.37 0.39
C PRO A 167 14.35 -21.07 -0.75
N LYS A 168 13.17 -21.67 -0.49
CA LYS A 168 12.37 -22.30 -1.54
C LYS A 168 11.82 -21.29 -2.54
N TRP A 169 11.44 -20.11 -2.07
CA TRP A 169 10.93 -19.04 -2.92
C TRP A 169 12.06 -18.40 -3.72
N ILE A 170 13.19 -18.13 -3.07
CA ILE A 170 14.41 -17.62 -3.70
C ILE A 170 14.89 -18.56 -4.81
N GLN A 171 15.08 -19.86 -4.51
CA GLN A 171 15.42 -20.87 -5.52
C GLN A 171 14.35 -21.01 -6.60
N GLY A 172 13.09 -20.72 -6.25
CA GLY A 172 11.98 -20.58 -7.18
C GLY A 172 12.28 -19.55 -8.27
N LEU A 173 12.60 -18.33 -7.85
CA LEU A 173 12.92 -17.22 -8.74
C LEU A 173 14.24 -17.43 -9.49
N MET A 174 15.24 -18.04 -8.86
CA MET A 174 16.55 -18.26 -9.51
C MET A 174 16.45 -19.08 -10.81
N ARG A 175 15.44 -19.97 -10.93
CA ARG A 175 15.17 -20.72 -12.17
C ARG A 175 14.72 -19.84 -13.34
N HIS A 176 14.29 -18.61 -13.07
CA HIS A 176 13.79 -17.66 -14.08
C HIS A 176 14.82 -16.59 -14.47
N GLY A 177 16.10 -16.75 -14.08
CA GLY A 177 17.22 -15.93 -14.53
C GLY A 177 16.99 -14.42 -14.34
N TYR A 178 17.15 -13.64 -15.42
CA TYR A 178 17.01 -12.18 -15.42
C TYR A 178 15.71 -11.68 -14.76
N LYS A 179 14.57 -12.31 -15.08
CA LYS A 179 13.27 -11.89 -14.52
C LYS A 179 13.16 -12.20 -13.03
N GLY A 180 13.69 -13.35 -12.60
CA GLY A 180 13.75 -13.72 -11.19
C GLY A 180 14.60 -12.74 -10.38
N ALA A 181 15.74 -12.31 -10.93
CA ALA A 181 16.59 -11.30 -10.32
C ALA A 181 15.87 -9.94 -10.19
N GLY A 182 15.15 -9.54 -11.25
CA GLY A 182 14.32 -8.33 -11.20
C GLY A 182 13.21 -8.39 -10.14
N ASP A 183 12.60 -9.56 -9.91
CA ASP A 183 11.59 -9.74 -8.87
C ASP A 183 12.15 -9.69 -7.45
N LEU A 184 13.39 -10.16 -7.25
CA LEU A 184 14.11 -9.99 -5.98
C LEU A 184 14.40 -8.52 -5.70
N SER A 185 14.94 -7.79 -6.69
CA SER A 185 15.18 -6.34 -6.59
C SER A 185 13.90 -5.56 -6.30
N ARG A 186 12.81 -5.83 -7.05
CA ARG A 186 11.50 -5.22 -6.81
C ARG A 186 10.94 -5.52 -5.42
N THR A 187 11.23 -6.69 -4.85
CA THR A 187 10.82 -7.03 -3.48
C THR A 187 11.53 -6.13 -2.46
N VAL A 188 12.82 -5.80 -2.68
CA VAL A 188 13.57 -4.87 -1.82
C VAL A 188 13.02 -3.45 -1.95
N ASP A 189 12.74 -2.99 -3.17
CA ASP A 189 12.08 -1.69 -3.41
C ASP A 189 10.74 -1.60 -2.66
N ASN A 190 9.91 -2.65 -2.76
CA ASN A 190 8.61 -2.68 -2.09
C ASN A 190 8.76 -2.60 -0.56
N ALA A 191 9.70 -3.33 0.02
CA ALA A 191 9.98 -3.26 1.46
C ALA A 191 10.38 -1.84 1.87
N PHE A 192 11.34 -1.25 1.15
CA PHE A 192 11.80 0.13 1.37
C PHE A 192 10.64 1.15 1.27
N HIS A 193 9.78 1.02 0.27
CA HIS A 193 8.62 1.88 0.09
C HIS A 193 7.60 1.76 1.22
N TRP A 194 7.38 0.55 1.73
CA TRP A 194 6.48 0.30 2.86
C TRP A 194 6.98 0.90 4.15
N ASP A 195 8.29 0.90 4.33
CA ASP A 195 8.92 1.53 5.49
C ASP A 195 8.79 3.05 5.45
N ALA A 196 9.06 3.65 4.29
CA ALA A 196 8.95 5.09 4.07
C ALA A 196 7.53 5.64 4.35
N THR A 197 6.47 4.87 4.12
CA THR A 197 5.08 5.31 4.35
C THR A 197 4.57 4.99 5.75
N SER A 198 4.91 3.81 6.28
CA SER A 198 4.21 3.23 7.44
C SER A 198 5.12 2.72 8.55
N GLY A 199 6.44 2.69 8.35
CA GLY A 199 7.42 2.29 9.37
C GLY A 199 7.23 0.85 9.83
N VAL A 200 6.92 -0.06 8.91
CA VAL A 200 6.56 -1.47 9.22
C VAL A 200 7.74 -2.43 9.10
N ILE A 201 8.85 -1.98 8.50
CA ILE A 201 10.05 -2.78 8.35
C ILE A 201 10.93 -2.54 9.59
N GLU A 202 11.52 -3.60 10.10
CA GLU A 202 12.35 -3.59 11.31
C GLU A 202 13.80 -3.91 10.91
N ASP A 203 14.78 -3.53 11.72
CA ASP A 203 16.20 -3.68 11.39
C ASP A 203 16.56 -5.12 10.99
N TRP A 204 16.07 -6.13 11.73
CA TRP A 204 16.33 -7.54 11.41
C TRP A 204 15.82 -7.97 10.02
N MET A 205 14.81 -7.27 9.49
CA MET A 205 14.28 -7.53 8.15
C MET A 205 15.26 -7.02 7.09
N TYR A 206 15.84 -5.84 7.28
CA TYR A 206 16.90 -5.32 6.43
C TYR A 206 18.18 -6.14 6.57
N ASP A 207 18.57 -6.54 7.78
CA ASP A 207 19.69 -7.45 8.00
C ASP A 207 19.50 -8.75 7.21
N GLY A 208 18.28 -9.31 7.24
CA GLY A 208 17.93 -10.51 6.48
C GLY A 208 18.05 -10.31 4.97
N LEU A 209 17.62 -9.15 4.45
CA LEU A 209 17.78 -8.80 3.03
C LEU A 209 19.26 -8.64 2.65
N ALA A 210 20.03 -7.92 3.47
CA ALA A 210 21.46 -7.72 3.24
C ALA A 210 22.21 -9.05 3.23
N GLU A 211 21.99 -9.91 4.24
CA GLU A 211 22.66 -11.20 4.32
C GLU A 211 22.26 -12.13 3.16
N LYS A 212 20.97 -12.23 2.83
CA LYS A 212 20.51 -13.19 1.81
C LYS A 212 20.69 -12.72 0.38
N TYR A 213 20.53 -11.43 0.11
CA TYR A 213 20.49 -10.92 -1.26
C TYR A 213 21.79 -10.21 -1.66
N ALA A 214 22.44 -9.53 -0.72
CA ALA A 214 23.64 -8.76 -0.99
C ALA A 214 24.93 -9.48 -0.58
N PHE A 215 24.98 -10.19 0.55
CA PHE A 215 26.24 -10.75 1.05
C PHE A 215 26.44 -12.24 0.75
N ASP A 216 25.37 -12.99 0.56
CA ASP A 216 25.46 -14.38 0.13
C ASP A 216 26.25 -14.50 -1.18
N GLN A 217 27.30 -15.33 -1.16
CA GLN A 217 28.24 -15.42 -2.28
C GLN A 217 27.61 -16.07 -3.52
N GLU A 218 26.77 -17.09 -3.33
CA GLU A 218 26.08 -17.78 -4.43
C GLU A 218 25.06 -16.85 -5.09
N MET A 219 24.27 -16.15 -4.27
CA MET A 219 23.30 -15.16 -4.74
C MET A 219 23.98 -14.03 -5.51
N ARG A 220 25.06 -13.47 -4.97
CA ARG A 220 25.83 -12.41 -5.66
C ARG A 220 26.35 -12.87 -7.01
N GLN A 221 27.00 -14.02 -7.06
CA GLN A 221 27.57 -14.53 -8.31
C GLN A 221 26.47 -14.76 -9.34
N TRP A 222 25.34 -15.34 -8.91
CA TRP A 222 24.19 -15.55 -9.79
C TRP A 222 23.60 -14.22 -10.28
N LEU A 223 23.36 -13.24 -9.39
CA LEU A 223 22.84 -11.93 -9.78
C LEU A 223 23.79 -11.20 -10.74
N LYS A 224 25.11 -11.21 -10.48
CA LYS A 224 26.12 -10.63 -11.38
C LYS A 224 26.05 -11.24 -12.79
N GLN A 225 25.84 -12.55 -12.88
CA GLN A 225 25.75 -13.26 -14.16
C GLN A 225 24.44 -12.98 -14.91
N VAL A 226 23.30 -12.97 -14.22
CA VAL A 226 21.99 -12.90 -14.89
C VAL A 226 21.45 -11.48 -15.03
N ASN A 227 21.71 -10.60 -14.06
CA ASN A 227 21.22 -9.22 -14.04
C ASN A 227 22.01 -8.38 -12.99
N PRO A 228 23.18 -7.83 -13.35
CA PRO A 228 24.00 -7.05 -12.42
C PRO A 228 23.30 -5.77 -11.93
N TYR A 229 22.42 -5.17 -12.75
CA TYR A 229 21.62 -4.00 -12.36
C TYR A 229 20.64 -4.30 -11.21
N ALA A 230 20.15 -5.54 -11.10
CA ALA A 230 19.31 -5.92 -9.97
C ALA A 230 20.12 -5.94 -8.66
N LEU A 231 21.37 -6.43 -8.69
CA LEU A 231 22.26 -6.41 -7.53
C LEU A 231 22.66 -4.99 -7.15
N GLN A 232 22.93 -4.13 -8.15
CA GLN A 232 23.18 -2.71 -7.94
C GLN A 232 22.00 -2.06 -7.20
N ASN A 233 20.78 -2.19 -7.73
CA ASN A 233 19.59 -1.61 -7.13
C ASN A 233 19.35 -2.13 -5.69
N ILE A 234 19.51 -3.43 -5.44
CA ILE A 234 19.39 -4.00 -4.08
C ILE A 234 20.37 -3.30 -3.13
N THR A 235 21.63 -3.18 -3.55
CA THR A 235 22.68 -2.57 -2.73
C THR A 235 22.42 -1.08 -2.49
N GLU A 236 22.00 -0.34 -3.52
CA GLU A 236 21.62 1.07 -3.41
C GLU A 236 20.46 1.28 -2.44
N ARG A 237 19.38 0.49 -2.54
CA ARG A 237 18.23 0.63 -1.65
C ARG A 237 18.58 0.35 -0.19
N LEU A 238 19.46 -0.63 0.06
CA LEU A 238 19.95 -0.95 1.40
C LEU A 238 20.80 0.21 1.97
N LEU A 239 21.72 0.76 1.18
CA LEU A 239 22.48 1.96 1.56
C LEU A 239 21.58 3.17 1.78
N GLU A 240 20.55 3.34 0.95
CA GLU A 240 19.59 4.42 1.09
C GLU A 240 18.77 4.30 2.38
N ALA A 241 18.37 3.08 2.77
CA ALA A 241 17.67 2.82 4.02
C ALA A 241 18.50 3.26 5.23
N ILE A 242 19.82 2.97 5.23
CA ILE A 242 20.76 3.45 6.25
C ILE A 242 20.83 4.98 6.23
N SER A 243 21.01 5.58 5.04
CA SER A 243 21.15 7.04 4.90
C SER A 243 19.94 7.83 5.41
N ARG A 244 18.74 7.25 5.29
CA ARG A 244 17.46 7.84 5.72
C ARG A 244 17.11 7.53 7.18
N GLY A 245 17.96 6.78 7.89
CA GLY A 245 17.72 6.37 9.28
C GLY A 245 16.56 5.38 9.43
N MET A 246 16.24 4.64 8.36
CA MET A 246 15.21 3.61 8.34
C MET A 246 15.75 2.24 8.78
N TRP A 247 17.07 2.05 8.67
CA TRP A 247 17.78 0.87 9.13
C TRP A 247 19.00 1.28 9.96
N ASP A 248 19.05 0.83 11.21
CA ASP A 248 20.20 1.03 12.11
C ASP A 248 21.23 -0.10 11.93
N ALA A 249 21.92 -0.07 10.78
CA ALA A 249 22.94 -1.07 10.44
C ALA A 249 24.24 -0.84 11.23
N ALA A 250 24.92 -1.93 11.58
CA ALA A 250 26.28 -1.85 12.11
C ALA A 250 27.23 -1.15 11.11
N PRO A 251 28.21 -0.33 11.57
CA PRO A 251 29.13 0.38 10.67
C PRO A 251 29.83 -0.54 9.67
N GLU A 252 30.21 -1.74 10.10
CA GLU A 252 30.86 -2.75 9.26
C GLU A 252 29.94 -3.26 8.15
N THR A 253 28.62 -3.32 8.40
CA THR A 253 27.62 -3.70 7.40
C THR A 253 27.50 -2.63 6.33
N LYS A 254 27.49 -1.36 6.73
CA LYS A 254 27.47 -0.22 5.81
C LYS A 254 28.72 -0.22 4.91
N GLU A 255 29.91 -0.33 5.50
CA GLU A 255 31.17 -0.39 4.74
C GLU A 255 31.18 -1.56 3.75
N ARG A 256 30.70 -2.74 4.16
CA ARG A 256 30.57 -3.91 3.26
C ARG A 256 29.64 -3.64 2.07
N LEU A 257 28.53 -2.93 2.28
CA LEU A 257 27.61 -2.54 1.19
C LEU A 257 28.24 -1.50 0.26
N GLU A 258 28.97 -0.52 0.80
CA GLU A 258 29.68 0.49 -0.01
C GLU A 258 30.76 -0.17 -0.89
N HIS A 259 31.55 -1.09 -0.32
CA HIS A 259 32.51 -1.88 -1.10
C HIS A 259 31.83 -2.72 -2.18
N LEU A 260 30.73 -3.41 -1.83
CA LEU A 260 29.98 -4.19 -2.80
C LEU A 260 29.43 -3.32 -3.94
N PHE A 261 28.95 -2.12 -3.63
CA PHE A 261 28.45 -1.17 -4.62
C PHE A 261 29.53 -0.80 -5.64
N LEU A 262 30.73 -0.44 -5.16
CA LEU A 262 31.87 -0.12 -6.03
C LEU A 262 32.28 -1.32 -6.90
N ASP A 263 32.30 -2.53 -6.34
CA ASP A 263 32.62 -3.75 -7.08
C ASP A 263 31.61 -3.99 -8.22
N ILE A 264 30.31 -3.71 -7.99
CA ILE A 264 29.26 -3.89 -8.99
C ILE A 264 29.35 -2.83 -10.08
N GLU A 265 29.64 -1.57 -9.74
CA GLU A 265 29.85 -0.52 -10.74
C GLU A 265 30.98 -0.90 -11.70
N GLY A 266 32.11 -1.38 -11.18
CA GLY A 266 33.21 -1.89 -12.01
C GLY A 266 32.78 -3.01 -12.96
N ASP A 267 32.04 -4.01 -12.46
CA ASP A 267 31.53 -5.10 -13.30
C ASP A 267 30.58 -4.60 -14.40
N ILE A 268 29.71 -3.62 -14.09
CA ILE A 268 28.74 -3.07 -15.06
C ILE A 268 29.45 -2.24 -16.12
N GLU A 269 30.46 -1.45 -15.75
CA GLU A 269 31.26 -0.66 -16.70
C GLU A 269 32.00 -1.57 -17.67
N ASP A 270 32.64 -2.65 -17.19
CA ASP A 270 33.34 -3.62 -18.02
C ASP A 270 32.42 -4.33 -19.03
N VAL A 271 31.16 -4.61 -18.66
CA VAL A 271 30.18 -5.24 -19.56
C VAL A 271 29.67 -4.30 -20.66
N ASN A 272 29.74 -2.97 -20.44
CA ASN A 272 29.27 -1.97 -21.40
C ASN A 272 30.34 -1.50 -22.39
N LEU A 273 31.61 -1.93 -22.23
CA LEU A 273 32.74 -1.61 -23.11
C LEU A 273 32.99 -2.72 -24.15
#